data_AF-A0A357Z9J5-F1
#
_entry.id   AF-A0A357Z9J5-F1
#
_cell.length_a   1.000
_cell.length_b   1.000
_cell.length_c   1.000
_cell.angle_alpha   90.00
_cell.angle_beta   90.00
_cell.angle_gamma   90.00
#
_symmetry.space_group_name_H-M   'P 1'
#
loop_
_entity.id
_entity.type
_entity.pdbx_description
1 polymer ?
#
loop_
_entity_poly.entity_id
_entity_poly.type
_entity_poly.pdbx_seq_one_letter_code
_entity_poly.pdbx_strand_id
1 'polypeptide(L)' 'KKQVMQFLNDAYEYGLKVIGELDEKSLSKEFNWNGGKLNKYQFLNLIQDHQTHHVGQLIVYLRINNIEPPKYIGW' A
#
# COMPACT_ATOMS: atom_id res chain seq x y z
N LYS A 1 12.04 10.75 -12.62
CA LYS A 1 11.34 9.53 -13.14
C LYS A 1 12.05 8.22 -12.77
N LYS A 2 13.31 7.97 -13.18
CA LYS A 2 14.02 6.69 -12.90
C LYS A 2 14.16 6.36 -11.41
N GLN A 3 14.54 7.32 -10.57
CA GLN A 3 14.66 7.12 -9.12
C GLN A 3 13.33 6.73 -8.46
N VAL A 4 12.22 7.34 -8.89
CA VAL A 4 10.87 7.01 -8.38
C VAL A 4 10.50 5.58 -8.76
N MET A 5 10.76 5.16 -9.99
CA MET A 5 10.50 3.78 -10.42
C MET A 5 11.33 2.76 -9.64
N GLN A 6 12.62 3.06 -9.39
CA GLN A 6 13.48 2.19 -8.59
C GLN A 6 12.95 2.07 -7.16
N PHE A 7 12.66 3.19 -6.51
CA PHE A 7 12.12 3.21 -5.16
C PHE A 7 10.81 2.42 -5.04
N LEU A 8 9.91 2.55 -6.02
CA LEU A 8 8.66 1.78 -6.04
C LEU A 8 8.94 0.27 -6.13
N ASN A 9 9.81 -0.15 -7.04
CA ASN A 9 10.18 -1.57 -7.15
C ASN A 9 10.77 -2.10 -5.84
N ASP A 10 11.73 -1.38 -5.26
CA ASP A 10 12.38 -1.77 -4.00
C ASP A 10 11.37 -1.86 -2.84
N ALA A 11 10.41 -0.92 -2.78
CA ALA A 11 9.37 -0.91 -1.76
C ALA A 11 8.41 -2.11 -1.90
N TYR A 12 8.01 -2.46 -3.12
CA TYR A 12 7.16 -3.64 -3.36
C TYR A 12 7.91 -4.95 -3.10
N GLU A 13 9.18 -5.07 -3.52
CA GLU A 13 10.02 -6.24 -3.22
C GLU A 13 10.18 -6.44 -1.72
N TYR A 14 10.45 -5.35 -0.99
CA TYR A 14 10.52 -5.39 0.47
C TYR A 14 9.18 -5.82 1.09
N GLY A 15 8.06 -5.23 0.64
CA GLY A 15 6.73 -5.58 1.13
C GLY A 15 6.39 -7.06 0.92
N LEU A 16 6.66 -7.59 -0.28
CA LEU A 16 6.47 -9.01 -0.60
C LEU A 16 7.32 -9.92 0.30
N LYS A 17 8.59 -9.57 0.52
CA LYS A 17 9.47 -10.31 1.42
C LYS A 17 8.91 -10.34 2.85
N VAL A 18 8.55 -9.18 3.40
CA VAL A 18 8.05 -9.06 4.77
C VAL A 18 6.73 -9.82 4.97
N ILE A 19 5.84 -9.77 3.99
CA ILE A 19 4.58 -10.54 4.02
C ILE A 19 4.86 -12.04 3.96
N GLY A 20 5.80 -12.48 3.11
CA GLY A 20 6.17 -13.90 3.00
C GLY A 20 6.84 -14.48 4.25
N GLU A 21 7.53 -13.64 5.04
CA GLU A 21 8.20 -14.02 6.29
C GLU A 21 7.32 -13.81 7.54
N LEU A 22 6.07 -13.39 7.37
CA LEU A 22 5.21 -13.00 8.49
C LEU A 22 4.73 -14.21 9.30
N ASP A 23 5.00 -14.21 10.60
CA ASP A 23 4.39 -15.17 11.53
C ASP A 23 2.90 -14.88 11.69
N GLU A 24 2.04 -15.79 11.22
CA GLU A 24 0.58 -15.69 11.33
C GLU A 24 0.11 -15.50 12.77
N LYS A 25 0.79 -16.12 13.74
CA LYS A 25 0.45 -16.00 15.18
C LYS A 25 0.70 -14.59 15.71
N SER A 26 1.45 -13.78 14.98
CA SER A 26 1.72 -12.38 15.32
C SER A 26 0.68 -11.41 14.77
N LEU A 27 -0.21 -11.85 13.86
CA LEU A 27 -1.13 -10.96 13.16
C LEU A 27 -2.14 -10.27 14.08
N SER A 28 -2.62 -10.98 15.09
CA SER A 28 -3.57 -10.47 16.10
C SER A 28 -2.91 -9.71 17.24
N LYS A 29 -1.58 -9.71 17.35
CA LYS A 29 -0.87 -9.01 18.43
C LYS A 29 -0.96 -7.50 18.22
N GLU A 30 -1.40 -6.80 19.26
CA GLU A 30 -1.49 -5.35 19.26
C GLU A 30 -0.12 -4.69 19.41
N PHE A 31 0.04 -3.54 18.76
CA PHE A 31 1.15 -2.62 18.90
C PHE A 31 0.64 -1.18 18.93
N ASN A 32 1.43 -0.27 19.51
CA ASN A 32 1.05 1.13 19.59
C ASN A 32 1.24 1.80 18.22
N TRP A 33 0.21 2.51 17.76
CA TRP A 33 0.22 3.28 16.52
C TRP A 33 -0.63 4.55 16.67
N ASN A 34 -0.02 5.71 16.39
CA ASN A 34 -0.65 7.03 16.39
C ASN A 34 -1.62 7.31 17.55
N GLY A 35 -1.17 7.10 18.80
CA GLY A 35 -1.98 7.36 19.99
C GLY A 35 -3.04 6.30 20.32
N GLY A 36 -3.14 5.22 19.54
CA GLY A 36 -3.97 4.06 19.80
C GLY A 36 -3.20 2.75 19.69
N LYS A 37 -3.94 1.63 19.74
CA LYS A 37 -3.41 0.29 19.47
C LYS A 37 -4.03 -0.27 18.20
N LEU A 38 -3.22 -0.92 17.38
CA LEU A 38 -3.67 -1.70 16.23
C LEU A 38 -3.02 -3.08 16.28
N ASN A 39 -3.65 -4.07 15.67
CA ASN A 39 -2.98 -5.31 15.28
C ASN A 39 -2.57 -5.26 13.79
N LYS A 40 -1.81 -6.25 13.33
CA LYS A 40 -1.30 -6.25 11.95
C LYS A 40 -2.39 -6.42 10.90
N TYR A 41 -3.50 -7.10 11.20
CA TYR A 41 -4.65 -7.14 10.27
C TYR A 41 -5.20 -5.73 10.00
N GLN A 42 -5.42 -4.96 11.07
CA GLN A 42 -5.91 -3.59 10.95
C GLN A 42 -4.90 -2.70 10.23
N PHE A 43 -3.61 -2.90 10.50
CA PHE A 43 -2.56 -2.13 9.83
C PHE A 43 -2.42 -2.46 8.34
N LEU A 44 -2.52 -3.74 7.96
CA LEU A 44 -2.52 -4.15 6.55
C LEU A 44 -3.75 -3.60 5.81
N ASN A 45 -4.93 -3.62 6.44
CA ASN A 45 -6.12 -2.97 5.89
C ASN A 45 -5.91 -1.46 5.70
N LEU A 46 -5.26 -0.80 6.66
CA LEU A 46 -4.93 0.62 6.56
C LEU A 46 -3.96 0.90 5.39
N ILE A 47 -2.93 0.07 5.19
CA ILE A 47 -2.01 0.19 4.05
C ILE A 47 -2.77 0.03 2.73
N GLN A 48 -3.64 -0.99 2.62
CA GLN A 48 -4.42 -1.25 1.41
C GLN A 48 -5.38 -0.11 1.07
N ASP A 49 -6.10 0.41 2.07
CA ASP A 49 -7.00 1.56 1.90
C ASP A 49 -6.22 2.82 1.49
N HIS A 50 -5.10 3.09 2.16
CA HIS A 50 -4.24 4.23 1.85
C HIS A 50 -3.65 4.17 0.44
N GLN A 51 -3.23 2.98 -0.01
CA GLN A 51 -2.78 2.78 -1.39
C GLN A 51 -3.92 3.04 -2.38
N THR A 52 -5.11 2.51 -2.12
CA THR A 52 -6.29 2.70 -2.97
C THR A 52 -6.66 4.18 -3.09
N HIS A 53 -6.62 4.91 -1.98
CA HIS A 53 -6.82 6.36 -1.94
C HIS A 53 -5.87 7.11 -2.89
N HIS A 54 -4.56 6.84 -2.81
CA HIS A 54 -3.58 7.52 -3.66
C HIS A 54 -3.62 7.07 -5.13
N VAL A 55 -3.97 5.81 -5.41
CA VAL A 55 -4.23 5.36 -6.80
C VAL A 55 -5.40 6.15 -7.39
N GLY A 56 -6.47 6.40 -6.63
CA GLY A 56 -7.58 7.25 -7.05
C GLY A 56 -7.12 8.66 -7.43
N GLN A 57 -6.25 9.28 -6.62
CA GLN A 57 -5.65 10.57 -6.93
C GLN A 57 -4.81 10.53 -8.22
N LEU A 58 -3.98 9.50 -8.40
CA LEU A 58 -3.16 9.33 -9.61
C LEU A 58 -4.02 9.19 -10.86
N ILE A 59 -5.16 8.50 -10.79
CA ILE A 59 -6.11 8.39 -11.90
C ILE A 59 -6.67 9.77 -12.28
N VAL A 60 -6.98 10.62 -11.30
CA VAL A 60 -7.39 12.01 -11.55
C VAL A 60 -6.27 12.77 -12.24
N TYR A 61 -5.02 12.66 -11.76
CA TYR A 61 -3.85 13.30 -12.36
C TYR A 61 -3.63 12.88 -13.83
N LEU A 62 -3.80 11.61 -14.17
CA LEU A 62 -3.68 11.14 -15.55
C LEU A 62 -4.76 11.79 -16.44
N ARG A 63 -6.01 11.81 -15.97
CA ARG A 63 -7.15 12.38 -16.72
C ARG A 63 -7.01 13.87 -16.99
N ILE A 64 -6.59 14.67 -16.00
CA ILE A 64 -6.38 16.12 -16.19
C ILE A 64 -5.19 16.42 -17.12
N ASN A 65 -4.32 15.44 -17.36
CA ASN A 65 -3.23 15.51 -18.34
C ASN A 65 -3.59 14.82 -19.68
N ASN A 66 -4.87 14.51 -19.91
CA ASN A 66 -5.35 13.82 -21.12
C ASN A 66 -4.70 12.45 -21.38
N ILE A 67 -4.23 11.76 -20.33
CA ILE A 67 -3.70 10.40 -20.39
C ILE A 67 -4.79 9.43 -19.93
N GLU A 68 -5.10 8.42 -20.75
CA GLU A 68 -6.04 7.36 -20.37
C GLU A 68 -5.44 6.51 -19.23
N PRO A 69 -6.10 6.43 -18.06
CA PRO A 69 -5.59 5.62 -16.96
C PRO A 69 -5.78 4.13 -17.25
N PRO A 70 -4.93 3.25 -16.67
CA PRO A 70 -5.16 1.81 -16.72
C PRO A 70 -6.52 1.46 -16.08
N LYS A 71 -7.12 0.35 -16.50
CA LYS A 71 -8.36 -0.15 -15.88
C LYS A 71 -8.11 -0.43 -14.41
N TYR A 72 -8.97 0.10 -13.56
CA TYR A 72 -8.91 -0.15 -12.12
C TYR A 72 -9.54 -1.51 -11.80
N ILE A 73 -8.82 -2.33 -11.04
CA ILE A 73 -9.31 -3.57 -10.44
C ILE A 73 -9.17 -3.37 -8.93
N GLY A 74 -10.28 -3.42 -8.20
CA GLY A 74 -10.33 -3.11 -6.77
C GLY A 74 -10.19 -4.33 -5.86
N TRP A 75 -9.82 -5.48 -6.41
CA TRP A 75 -9.72 -6.76 -5.71
C TRP A 75 -8.63 -7.63 -6.32
#